data_AF-A0A944JZ50-F1
#
_entry.id   AF-A0A944JZ50-F1
#
_cell.length_a   1.000
_cell.length_b   1.000
_cell.length_c   1.000
_cell.angle_alpha   90.00
_cell.angle_beta   90.00
_cell.angle_gamma   90.00
#
_symmetry.space_group_name_H-M   'P 1'
#
loop_
_entity.id
_entity.type
_entity.pdbx_description
1 polymer ?
#
loop_
_entity_poly.entity_id
_entity_poly.type
_entity_poly.pdbx_seq_one_letter_code
_entity_poly.pdbx_strand_id
1 'polypeptide(L)' 'MEACALLAADAPSAPDGLPAYRDSAGEFARLYAARQPTAFVIRPDGQLGARLFPPTPQALRAHLAATFSAPEQG' A
#
# COMPACT_ATOMS: atom_id res chain seq x y z
N MET A 1 -3.45 -1.33 13.06
CA MET A 1 -3.28 -1.19 11.61
C MET A 1 -2.13 -2.10 11.25
N GLU A 2 -2.41 -3.20 10.54
CA GLU A 2 -1.35 -4.11 10.10
C GLU A 2 -0.82 -3.62 8.75
N ALA A 3 0.50 -3.65 8.60
CA ALA A 3 1.18 -3.31 7.36
C ALA A 3 2.18 -4.42 7.07
N CYS A 4 2.44 -4.69 5.80
CA CYS A 4 3.42 -5.66 5.36
C CYS A 4 4.26 -5.05 4.22
N ALA A 5 5.52 -5.42 4.14
CA ALA A 5 6.35 -5.15 2.98
C ALA A 5 6.06 -6.19 1.90
N LEU A 6 5.97 -5.74 0.65
CA LEU A 6 6.07 -6.61 -0.51
C LEU A 6 7.35 -6.24 -1.28
N LEU A 7 8.27 -7.19 -1.32
CA LEU A 7 9.60 -7.05 -1.89
C LEU A 7 9.64 -7.66 -3.29
N ALA A 8 10.36 -7.04 -4.23
CA ALA A 8 10.68 -7.69 -5.49
C ALA A 8 11.54 -8.94 -5.26
N ALA A 9 11.55 -9.84 -6.24
CA ALA A 9 12.25 -11.12 -6.20
C ALA A 9 13.71 -11.01 -5.71
N ASP A 10 14.44 -9.98 -6.12
CA ASP A 10 15.86 -9.77 -5.79
C ASP A 10 16.10 -8.63 -4.77
N ALA A 11 15.03 -8.07 -4.19
CA ALA A 11 15.19 -6.97 -3.24
C ALA A 11 15.82 -7.44 -1.91
N PRO A 12 16.60 -6.57 -1.25
CA PRO A 12 17.13 -6.83 0.09
C PRO A 12 15.98 -7.04 1.09
N SER A 13 16.30 -7.55 2.28
CA SER A 13 15.33 -7.76 3.36
C SER A 13 14.58 -6.47 3.72
N ALA A 14 13.32 -6.62 4.12
CA ALA A 14 12.51 -5.52 4.59
C ALA A 14 13.13 -4.88 5.85
N PRO A 15 12.82 -3.60 6.14
CA PRO A 15 13.15 -2.99 7.43
C PRO A 15 12.55 -3.78 8.59
N ASP A 16 13.25 -3.79 9.73
CA ASP A 16 12.84 -4.51 10.94
C ASP A 16 11.44 -4.10 11.42
N GLY A 17 10.71 -5.07 11.95
CA GLY A 17 9.39 -4.87 12.55
C GLY A 17 8.21 -4.89 11.58
N LEU A 18 8.43 -5.22 10.31
CA LEU A 18 7.36 -5.37 9.32
C LEU A 18 7.35 -6.78 8.72
N PRO A 19 6.23 -7.52 8.76
CA PRO A 19 6.09 -8.76 8.00
C PRO A 19 6.41 -8.51 6.52
N ALA A 20 7.18 -9.41 5.91
CA ALA A 20 7.66 -9.24 4.55
C ALA A 20 7.28 -10.43 3.67
N TYR A 21 6.68 -10.13 2.53
CA TYR A 21 6.39 -11.07 1.45
C TYR A 21 7.27 -10.76 0.24
N ARG A 22 7.58 -11.78 -0.56
CA ARG A 22 8.40 -11.64 -1.76
C ARG A 22 7.59 -11.97 -3.01
N ASP A 23 7.48 -11.01 -3.92
CA ASP A 23 6.89 -11.18 -5.25
C ASP A 23 7.89 -11.93 -6.15
N SER A 24 8.11 -13.20 -5.86
CA SER A 24 9.15 -14.03 -6.49
C SER A 24 8.87 -14.27 -7.98
N ALA A 25 7.60 -14.25 -8.38
CA ALA A 25 7.17 -14.42 -9.77
C ALA A 25 6.95 -13.08 -10.50
N GLY A 26 7.05 -11.93 -9.82
CA GLY A 26 6.77 -10.60 -10.40
C GLY A 26 5.30 -10.36 -10.76
N GLU A 27 4.40 -11.26 -10.38
CA GLU A 27 2.99 -11.23 -10.76
C GLU A 27 2.26 -10.09 -10.06
N PHE A 28 2.62 -9.78 -8.81
CA PHE A 28 2.01 -8.63 -8.13
C PHE A 28 2.40 -7.32 -8.81
N ALA A 29 3.69 -7.14 -9.10
CA ALA A 29 4.16 -5.93 -9.79
C ALA A 29 3.47 -5.76 -11.15
N ARG A 30 3.30 -6.86 -11.90
CA ARG A 30 2.61 -6.89 -13.19
C ARG A 30 1.12 -6.55 -13.07
N LEU A 31 0.40 -7.24 -12.19
CA LEU A 31 -1.06 -7.12 -12.09
C LEU A 31 -1.51 -5.80 -11.45
N TYR A 32 -0.75 -5.29 -10.48
CA TYR A 32 -1.10 -4.05 -9.76
C TYR A 32 -0.36 -2.81 -10.29
N ALA A 33 0.42 -2.97 -11.37
CA ALA A 33 1.26 -1.93 -11.97
C ALA A 33 2.07 -1.17 -10.91
N ALA A 34 2.71 -1.92 -10.01
CA ALA A 34 3.45 -1.36 -8.88
C ALA A 34 4.74 -0.70 -9.38
N ARG A 35 4.86 0.63 -9.19
CA ARG A 35 6.09 1.39 -9.45
C ARG A 35 6.87 1.54 -8.15
N GLN A 36 8.16 1.22 -8.11
CA GLN A 36 8.88 1.26 -6.84
C GLN A 36 9.37 2.68 -6.51
N PRO A 37 9.21 3.17 -5.26
CA PRO A 37 8.37 2.61 -4.18
C PRO A 37 6.89 3.01 -4.35
N THR A 38 5.95 2.10 -4.07
CA THR A 38 4.49 2.36 -4.03
C THR A 38 3.91 1.78 -2.74
N ALA A 39 2.95 2.47 -2.14
CA ALA A 39 2.10 1.91 -1.09
C ALA A 39 0.67 1.69 -1.61
N PHE A 40 0.06 0.58 -1.19
CA PHE A 40 -1.33 0.26 -1.47
C PHE A 40 -2.11 0.28 -0.15
N VAL A 41 -3.29 0.91 -0.15
CA VAL A 41 -4.22 0.89 0.99
C VAL A 41 -5.34 -0.07 0.64
N ILE A 42 -5.52 -1.12 1.43
CA ILE A 42 -6.60 -2.09 1.26
C ILE A 42 -7.68 -1.79 2.30
N ARG A 43 -8.93 -1.70 1.85
CA ARG A 43 -10.09 -1.48 2.69
C ARG A 43 -10.46 -2.76 3.47
N PRO A 44 -11.23 -2.66 4.56
CA PRO A 44 -11.67 -3.84 5.32
C PRO A 44 -12.45 -4.87 4.49
N ASP A 45 -13.13 -4.43 3.42
CA ASP A 45 -13.82 -5.29 2.45
C ASP A 45 -12.90 -5.95 1.41
N GLY A 46 -11.58 -5.80 1.54
CA GLY A 46 -10.57 -6.40 0.66
C GLY A 46 -10.33 -5.63 -0.64
N GLN A 47 -11.05 -4.53 -0.88
CA GLN A 47 -10.89 -3.71 -2.07
C GLN A 47 -9.74 -2.70 -1.96
N LEU A 48 -9.17 -2.31 -3.10
CA LEU A 48 -8.13 -1.28 -3.15
C LEU A 48 -8.73 0.11 -2.88
N GLY A 49 -8.30 0.76 -1.80
CA GLY A 49 -8.69 2.12 -1.42
C GLY A 49 -7.80 3.19 -2.04
N ALA A 50 -6.48 2.96 -2.11
CA ALA A 50 -5.55 3.89 -2.75
C ALA A 50 -4.27 3.20 -3.23
N ARG A 51 -3.66 3.81 -4.27
CA ARG A 51 -2.30 3.54 -4.71
C ARG A 51 -1.50 4.84 -4.62
N LEU A 52 -0.46 4.87 -3.79
CA LEU A 52 0.32 6.06 -3.49
C LEU A 52 1.74 5.93 -4.07
N PHE A 53 2.08 6.83 -5.00
CA PHE A 53 3.39 6.90 -5.66
C PHE A 53 3.83 8.36 -5.88
N PRO A 54 4.96 8.81 -5.29
CA PRO A 54 5.71 8.13 -4.22
C PRO A 54 4.87 8.07 -2.92
N PRO A 55 5.03 7.03 -2.09
CA PRO A 55 4.30 6.90 -0.85
C PRO A 55 4.87 7.86 0.20
N THR A 56 4.07 8.84 0.61
CA THR A 56 4.42 9.75 1.70
C THR A 56 3.45 9.59 2.88
N PRO A 57 3.90 9.80 4.12
CA PRO A 57 3.00 9.82 5.28
C PRO A 57 1.87 10.83 5.14
N GLN A 58 2.13 11.99 4.52
CA GLN A 58 1.13 13.02 4.29
C GLN A 58 0.05 12.55 3.30
N ALA A 59 0.42 11.90 2.20
CA ALA A 59 -0.54 11.37 1.24
C ALA A 59 -1.41 10.28 1.86
N LEU A 60 -0.82 9.40 2.69
CA LEU A 60 -1.57 8.40 3.43
C LEU A 60 -2.55 9.05 4.41
N ARG A 61 -2.09 10.01 5.23
CA ARG A 61 -2.96 10.73 6.18
C ARG A 61 -4.10 11.45 5.48
N ALA A 62 -3.83 12.11 4.35
CA ALA A 62 -4.85 12.79 3.55
C ALA A 62 -5.89 11.80 3.00
N HIS A 63 -5.45 10.66 2.46
CA HIS A 63 -6.36 9.63 1.97
C HIS A 63 -7.23 9.05 3.09
N LEU A 64 -6.64 8.74 4.26
CA LEU A 64 -7.39 8.23 5.41
C LEU A 64 -8.38 9.27 5.92
N ALA A 65 -7.98 10.54 6.04
CA ALA A 65 -8.88 11.62 6.44
C ALA A 65 -10.08 11.73 5.49
N ALA A 66 -9.84 11.76 4.17
CA ALA A 66 -10.93 11.82 3.19
C ALA A 66 -11.84 10.57 3.22
N THR A 67 -11.30 9.39 3.50
CA THR A 67 -12.09 8.14 3.56
C THR A 67 -12.95 8.06 4.80
N PHE A 68 -12.47 8.59 5.93
CA PHE A 68 -13.17 8.54 7.22
C PHE A 68 -13.91 9.84 7.58
N SER A 69 -13.79 10.90 6.78
CA SER A 69 -14.68 12.05 6.86
C SER A 69 -16.11 11.56 6.60
N ALA A 70 -17.01 11.80 7.55
CA ALA A 70 -18.43 11.63 7.30
C ALA A 70 -18.79 12.46 6.06
N PRO A 71 -19.61 11.95 5.12
CA PRO A 71 -20.18 12.84 4.12
C PRO A 71 -20.92 13.94 4.88
N GLU A 72 -20.63 15.21 4.55
CA GLU A 72 -21.53 16.29 4.95
C GLU A 72 -22.85 15.95 4.27
N GLN A 73 -23.83 15.53 5.06
CA GLN A 73 -25.19 15.36 4.57
C GLN A 73 -25.70 16.77 4.24
N GLY A 74 -25.68 17.12 2.95
CA GLY A 74 -26.15 18.40 2.40
C GLY A 74 -26.48 18.26 0.93
#